data_AF-A0A4C7AKU1-F1
#
_entry.id   AF-A0A4C7AKU1-F1
#
_cell.length_a   1.000
_cell.length_b   1.000
_cell.length_c   1.000
_cell.angle_alpha   90.00
_cell.angle_beta   90.00
_cell.angle_gamma   90.00
#
_symmetry.space_group_name_H-M   'P 1'
#
loop_
_entity.id
_entity.type
_entity.pdbx_description
1 polymer ?
#
loop_
_entity_poly.entity_id
_entity_poly.type
_entity_poly.pdbx_seq_one_letter_code
_entity_poly.pdbx_strand_id
1 'polypeptide(L)'
;MRKLSTAETLAAQIQDGATIAISGNGGGMVEADHILAAIEARFLQTGHPRDLTLIHSLGIGDRDSKGTNRFAHAEMLKRIIAGHFTWSPKMQELVKSNAIEAYCFPGGVIQALLREIGAGRPGLFTHVGLGSFVDPRNGGGKSNECTTDDLVELIEIDGETKLRYRPFKVDYAILRGTYADPRGNVSLEEEAIDMDSYSMALAAHNSGGKVFVQVRDVLEAGTIEPRRVKLPGILVDGIVEHREQPQTYLGGYDLTISGQHRRLSSNDAIELVSHPVRRLIARRAARELVAGASTNFGFGIPGGIPGVALREGVPYQSLWMSVEQGVHNGMMLDDALFGCARNADAIIPSLDQFEFYSGGGIDITFLGMGEMDQYGNVNVSHLNGNLIGPGGFLEIAQNARKVVFCGTFDAKGSKIDVTPDGLHIAQSGQIPKLVTQVEKITFSAAYAQQSGQEVLYITERAVFRLTTEGVELIEIAPGVDIDRDILPFMAFRPIIRQPRLMESSLFTPMEDA
;
A
#
# COMPACT_ATOMS: atom_id res chain seq x y z
N MET A 1 27.43 22.41 -13.98
CA MET A 1 27.59 22.89 -12.58
C MET A 1 27.66 21.67 -11.67
N ARG A 2 28.47 21.73 -10.60
CA ARG A 2 28.61 20.64 -9.62
C ARG A 2 27.32 20.57 -8.79
N LYS A 3 26.64 19.42 -8.79
CA LYS A 3 25.36 19.19 -8.08
C LYS A 3 25.54 18.54 -6.70
N LEU A 4 26.76 18.12 -6.38
CA LEU A 4 27.10 17.51 -5.10
C LEU A 4 26.98 18.53 -3.96
N SER A 5 26.31 18.13 -2.89
CA SER A 5 26.04 18.94 -1.71
C SER A 5 26.03 18.07 -0.44
N THR A 6 25.79 18.66 0.72
CA THR A 6 25.55 17.94 1.98
C THR A 6 24.05 17.92 2.30
N ALA A 7 23.61 16.97 3.12
CA ALA A 7 22.21 16.88 3.54
C ALA A 7 21.73 18.18 4.23
N GLU A 8 22.58 18.78 5.07
CA GLU A 8 22.29 20.03 5.78
C GLU A 8 22.15 21.21 4.82
N THR A 9 23.00 21.26 3.78
CA THR A 9 22.95 22.32 2.76
C THR A 9 21.67 22.23 1.93
N LEU A 10 21.19 21.03 1.62
CA LEU A 10 19.91 20.85 0.94
C LEU A 10 18.73 21.13 1.87
N ALA A 11 18.78 20.65 3.11
CA ALA A 11 17.76 20.92 4.13
C ALA A 11 17.59 22.43 4.41
N ALA A 12 18.68 23.21 4.40
CA ALA A 12 18.66 24.66 4.57
C ALA A 12 17.94 25.41 3.44
N GLN A 13 17.79 24.80 2.26
CA GLN A 13 17.09 25.42 1.13
C GLN A 13 15.57 25.30 1.25
N ILE A 14 15.05 24.39 2.06
CA ILE A 14 13.60 24.19 2.21
C ILE A 14 13.00 25.41 2.92
N GLN A 15 11.99 26.01 2.30
CA GLN A 15 11.34 27.21 2.80
C GLN A 15 10.06 26.85 3.57
N ASP A 16 9.63 27.77 4.44
CA ASP A 16 8.32 27.66 5.08
C ASP A 16 7.20 27.64 4.04
N GLY A 17 6.12 26.90 4.32
CA GLY A 17 4.96 26.78 3.43
C GLY A 17 5.18 25.92 2.17
N ALA A 18 6.35 25.29 2.02
CA ALA A 18 6.68 24.52 0.83
C ALA A 18 5.89 23.21 0.73
N THR A 19 5.57 22.81 -0.50
CA THR A 19 5.06 21.46 -0.81
C THR A 19 6.20 20.52 -1.14
N ILE A 20 6.34 19.47 -0.35
CA ILE A 20 7.41 18.46 -0.46
C ILE A 20 6.79 17.13 -0.83
N ALA A 21 7.22 16.57 -1.95
CA ALA A 21 6.91 15.20 -2.33
C ALA A 21 8.10 14.28 -1.99
N ILE A 22 7.82 13.15 -1.35
CA ILE A 22 8.82 12.13 -1.03
C ILE A 22 8.38 10.78 -1.58
N SER A 23 9.32 10.05 -2.17
CA SER A 23 9.13 8.69 -2.65
C SER A 23 9.65 7.68 -1.63
N GLY A 24 9.06 6.50 -1.62
CA GLY A 24 9.51 5.38 -0.79
C GLY A 24 8.40 4.41 -0.42
N ASN A 25 8.80 3.31 0.21
CA ASN A 25 7.92 2.32 0.82
C ASN A 25 8.42 2.00 2.24
N GLY A 26 7.56 1.34 3.02
CA GLY A 26 7.87 0.90 4.37
C GLY A 26 9.15 0.06 4.43
N GLY A 27 9.82 0.10 5.57
CA GLY A 27 11.10 -0.60 5.73
C GLY A 27 12.28 0.09 5.02
N GLY A 28 12.14 1.36 4.63
CA GLY A 28 13.24 2.18 4.11
C GLY A 28 13.58 1.97 2.64
N MET A 29 12.71 1.29 1.88
CA MET A 29 12.92 1.06 0.45
C MET A 29 12.79 2.37 -0.33
N VAL A 30 13.84 2.74 -1.08
CA VAL A 30 13.93 3.97 -1.87
C VAL A 30 13.68 5.23 -1.03
N GLU A 31 13.91 5.16 0.28
CA GLU A 31 13.72 6.27 1.19
C GLU A 31 15.03 7.06 1.39
N ALA A 32 14.97 8.38 1.16
CA ALA A 32 16.09 9.32 1.34
C ALA A 32 16.25 9.81 2.80
N ASP A 33 16.19 8.90 3.78
CA ASP A 33 16.10 9.23 5.22
C ASP A 33 17.26 10.10 5.71
N HIS A 34 18.45 10.06 5.10
CA HIS A 34 19.57 10.90 5.52
C HIS A 34 19.28 12.39 5.23
N ILE A 35 18.62 12.70 4.11
CA ILE A 35 18.12 14.05 3.83
C ILE A 35 16.94 14.38 4.76
N LEU A 36 16.00 13.44 4.98
CA LEU A 36 14.84 13.68 5.86
C LEU A 36 15.27 13.99 7.31
N ALA A 37 16.27 13.27 7.82
CA ALA A 37 16.85 13.49 9.13
C ALA A 37 17.53 14.87 9.24
N ALA A 38 18.20 15.35 8.18
CA ALA A 38 18.78 16.70 8.18
C ALA A 38 17.71 17.81 8.22
N ILE A 39 16.56 17.58 7.57
CA ILE A 39 15.41 18.50 7.61
C ILE A 39 14.82 18.54 9.02
N GLU A 40 14.59 17.38 9.64
CA GLU A 40 14.12 17.29 11.02
C GLU A 40 15.10 17.99 11.98
N ALA A 41 16.40 17.69 11.88
CA ALA A 41 17.42 18.27 12.75
C ALA A 41 17.44 19.80 12.64
N ARG A 42 17.29 20.35 11.41
CA ARG A 42 17.17 21.79 11.21
C ARG A 42 15.93 22.37 11.89
N PHE A 43 14.77 21.71 11.76
CA PHE A 43 13.55 22.14 12.44
C PHE A 43 13.72 22.15 13.96
N LEU A 44 14.27 21.08 14.53
CA LEU A 44 14.50 21.00 15.98
C LEU A 44 15.50 22.05 16.50
N GLN A 45 16.47 22.45 15.68
CA GLN A 45 17.47 23.46 16.06
C GLN A 45 16.99 24.91 15.88
N THR A 46 16.16 25.16 14.87
CA THR A 46 15.86 26.53 14.41
C THR A 46 14.39 26.91 14.48
N GLY A 47 13.49 25.93 14.64
CA GLY A 47 12.05 26.10 14.48
C GLY A 47 11.59 26.16 13.01
N HIS A 48 12.48 25.96 12.03
CA HIS A 48 12.19 26.03 10.59
C HIS A 48 12.73 24.80 9.84
N PRO A 49 12.06 24.33 8.77
CA PRO A 49 10.91 24.94 8.10
C PRO A 49 9.57 24.69 8.80
N ARG A 50 8.60 25.59 8.58
CA ARG A 50 7.23 25.53 9.12
C ARG A 50 6.17 25.41 8.05
N ASP A 51 4.97 24.99 8.46
CA ASP A 51 3.74 24.97 7.66
C ASP A 51 3.87 24.22 6.32
N LEU A 52 4.69 23.17 6.30
CA LEU A 52 4.93 22.36 5.11
C LEU A 52 3.68 21.58 4.69
N THR A 53 3.57 21.32 3.39
CA THR A 53 2.65 20.30 2.84
C THR A 53 3.46 19.07 2.43
N LEU A 54 3.21 17.92 3.05
CA LEU A 54 3.91 16.67 2.73
C LEU A 54 3.06 15.76 1.84
N ILE A 55 3.66 15.20 0.79
CA ILE A 55 3.02 14.31 -0.18
C ILE A 55 3.78 12.99 -0.27
N HIS A 56 3.09 11.86 -0.12
CA HIS A 56 3.66 10.54 -0.40
C HIS A 56 2.60 9.48 -0.76
N SER A 57 2.89 8.61 -1.72
CA SER A 57 1.90 7.69 -2.29
C SER A 57 1.68 6.42 -1.45
N LEU A 58 2.75 5.83 -0.91
CA LEU A 58 2.69 4.63 -0.05
C LEU A 58 3.24 4.94 1.34
N GLY A 59 3.16 3.98 2.26
CA GLY A 59 3.64 4.17 3.62
C GLY A 59 5.17 4.25 3.67
N ILE A 60 5.74 5.16 4.46
CA ILE A 60 7.19 5.41 4.54
C ILE A 60 7.59 5.51 6.02
N GLY A 61 8.70 4.87 6.40
CA GLY A 61 9.22 4.84 7.77
C GLY A 61 9.35 3.45 8.37
N ASP A 62 9.67 3.42 9.67
CA ASP A 62 10.02 2.23 10.47
C ASP A 62 9.00 1.92 11.57
N ARG A 63 7.85 2.62 11.58
CA ARG A 63 6.84 2.60 12.66
C ARG A 63 7.31 3.25 13.97
N ASP A 64 8.40 4.01 13.97
CA ASP A 64 8.94 4.66 15.18
C ASP A 64 9.48 6.08 14.93
N SER A 65 10.65 6.21 14.31
CA SER A 65 11.43 7.46 14.31
C SER A 65 11.92 7.91 12.93
N LYS A 66 11.89 7.04 11.92
CA LYS A 66 12.43 7.34 10.58
C LYS A 66 11.33 7.61 9.55
N GLY A 67 11.73 8.04 8.35
CA GLY A 67 10.82 8.31 7.25
C GLY A 67 9.89 9.46 7.54
N THR A 68 8.58 9.26 7.37
CA THR A 68 7.58 10.33 7.60
C THR A 68 7.48 10.78 9.05
N ASN A 69 7.96 9.98 10.01
CA ASN A 69 8.06 10.40 11.42
C ASN A 69 8.99 11.61 11.61
N ARG A 70 9.95 11.83 10.70
CA ARG A 70 10.86 12.98 10.69
C ARG A 70 10.14 14.31 10.47
N PHE A 71 8.93 14.28 9.90
CA PHE A 71 8.09 15.45 9.68
C PHE A 71 6.97 15.56 10.72
N ALA A 72 6.77 14.55 11.58
CA ALA A 72 5.65 14.47 12.50
C ALA A 72 5.85 15.34 13.76
N HIS A 73 6.10 16.63 13.54
CA HIS A 73 6.23 17.66 14.56
C HIS A 73 5.15 18.71 14.38
N ALA A 74 4.54 19.15 15.48
CA ALA A 74 3.65 20.30 15.45
C ALA A 74 4.37 21.53 14.87
N GLU A 75 3.64 22.40 14.16
CA GLU A 75 4.16 23.59 13.47
C GLU A 75 5.08 23.35 12.27
N MET A 76 5.73 22.19 12.16
CA MET A 76 6.52 21.82 10.98
C MET A 76 5.61 21.54 9.78
N LEU A 77 4.54 20.78 9.99
CA LEU A 77 3.53 20.46 8.99
C LEU A 77 2.28 21.29 9.18
N LYS A 78 1.75 21.81 8.07
CA LYS A 78 0.38 22.30 7.98
C LYS A 78 -0.56 21.22 7.42
N ARG A 79 -0.10 20.50 6.40
CA ARG A 79 -0.92 19.58 5.61
C ARG A 79 -0.16 18.32 5.23
N ILE A 80 -0.88 17.21 5.13
CA ILE A 80 -0.39 15.96 4.52
C ILE A 80 -1.40 15.44 3.49
N ILE A 81 -0.91 14.98 2.34
CA ILE A 81 -1.67 14.21 1.34
C ILE A 81 -0.95 12.88 1.17
N ALA A 82 -1.51 11.81 1.72
CA ALA A 82 -0.82 10.54 1.78
C ALA A 82 -1.72 9.33 1.54
N GLY A 83 -1.13 8.27 0.99
CA GLY A 83 -1.88 7.03 0.75
C GLY A 83 -1.92 6.09 1.95
N HIS A 84 -0.96 6.17 2.87
CA HIS A 84 -0.88 5.21 3.97
C HIS A 84 -0.07 5.74 5.16
N PHE A 85 -0.56 5.54 6.39
CA PHE A 85 -0.09 6.22 7.60
C PHE A 85 0.49 5.28 8.67
N THR A 86 0.33 3.96 8.56
CA THR A 86 0.72 2.99 9.63
C THR A 86 2.22 3.00 9.96
N TRP A 87 3.07 3.43 9.03
CA TRP A 87 4.52 3.51 9.24
C TRP A 87 4.95 4.74 10.03
N SER A 88 4.01 5.63 10.39
CA SER A 88 4.25 6.77 11.27
C SER A 88 3.13 6.98 12.30
N PRO A 89 3.21 6.31 13.47
CA PRO A 89 2.27 6.51 14.56
C PRO A 89 2.20 7.96 15.04
N LYS A 90 3.33 8.69 14.99
CA LYS A 90 3.37 10.12 15.34
C LYS A 90 2.54 10.96 14.38
N MET A 91 2.59 10.67 13.08
CA MET A 91 1.75 11.33 12.08
C MET A 91 0.27 11.02 12.33
N GLN A 92 -0.07 9.76 12.63
CA GLN A 92 -1.45 9.38 12.97
C GLN A 92 -1.99 10.20 14.15
N GLU A 93 -1.17 10.46 15.18
CA GLU A 93 -1.55 11.27 16.32
C GLU A 93 -1.78 12.75 15.96
N LEU A 94 -0.93 13.34 15.10
CA LEU A 94 -1.13 14.71 14.62
C LEU A 94 -2.45 14.85 13.84
N VAL A 95 -2.77 13.87 12.99
CA VAL A 95 -4.03 13.86 12.25
C VAL A 95 -5.22 13.71 13.19
N LYS A 96 -5.15 12.74 14.11
CA LYS A 96 -6.22 12.43 15.07
C LYS A 96 -6.53 13.59 16.02
N SER A 97 -5.50 14.32 16.43
CA SER A 97 -5.63 15.50 17.29
C SER A 97 -6.07 16.78 16.54
N ASN A 98 -6.34 16.69 15.24
CA ASN A 98 -6.62 17.84 14.36
C ASN A 98 -5.49 18.89 14.34
N ALA A 99 -4.25 18.50 14.64
CA ALA A 99 -3.10 19.41 14.65
C ALA A 99 -2.66 19.81 13.24
N ILE A 100 -2.93 18.96 12.23
CA ILE A 100 -2.61 19.20 10.82
C ILE A 100 -3.79 18.81 9.94
N GLU A 101 -3.88 19.44 8.76
CA GLU A 101 -4.81 19.02 7.72
C GLU A 101 -4.33 17.70 7.09
N ALA A 102 -5.24 16.78 6.79
CA ALA A 102 -4.92 15.46 6.29
C ALA A 102 -5.91 15.01 5.20
N TYR A 103 -5.36 14.77 4.02
CA TYR A 103 -6.02 14.08 2.93
C TYR A 103 -5.45 12.68 2.81
N CYS A 104 -6.34 11.71 2.69
CA CYS A 104 -5.99 10.33 2.43
C CYS A 104 -6.52 9.92 1.06
N PHE A 105 -5.61 9.77 0.11
CA PHE A 105 -5.93 9.44 -1.28
C PHE A 105 -5.42 8.05 -1.65
N PRO A 106 -5.96 7.44 -2.71
CA PRO A 106 -5.43 6.20 -3.23
C PRO A 106 -3.98 6.38 -3.70
N GLY A 107 -3.12 5.39 -3.43
CA GLY A 107 -1.68 5.50 -3.68
C GLY A 107 -1.37 5.75 -5.15
N GLY A 108 -1.98 4.98 -6.05
CA GLY A 108 -1.83 5.13 -7.50
C GLY A 108 -2.35 6.46 -8.01
N VAL A 109 -3.45 6.97 -7.45
CA VAL A 109 -3.98 8.32 -7.70
C VAL A 109 -2.95 9.40 -7.35
N ILE A 110 -2.25 9.29 -6.22
CA ILE A 110 -1.19 10.26 -5.85
C ILE A 110 -0.07 10.22 -6.90
N GLN A 111 0.40 9.03 -7.27
CA GLN A 111 1.49 8.88 -8.26
C GLN A 111 1.08 9.42 -9.63
N ALA A 112 -0.11 9.07 -10.10
CA ALA A 112 -0.65 9.55 -11.36
C ALA A 112 -0.87 11.06 -11.33
N LEU A 113 -1.38 11.63 -10.23
CA LEU A 113 -1.54 13.08 -10.09
C LEU A 113 -0.20 13.81 -10.16
N LEU A 114 0.86 13.29 -9.54
CA LEU A 114 2.22 13.86 -9.68
C LEU A 114 2.70 13.81 -11.13
N ARG A 115 2.42 12.74 -11.88
CA ARG A 115 2.67 12.70 -13.33
C ARG A 115 1.87 13.77 -14.08
N GLU A 116 0.58 13.95 -13.77
CA GLU A 116 -0.26 14.98 -14.39
C GLU A 116 0.29 16.39 -14.13
N ILE A 117 0.71 16.66 -12.88
CA ILE A 117 1.35 17.92 -12.47
C ILE A 117 2.63 18.14 -13.27
N GLY A 118 3.52 17.15 -13.31
CA GLY A 118 4.77 17.23 -14.07
C GLY A 118 4.56 17.43 -15.56
N ALA A 119 3.46 16.94 -16.12
CA ALA A 119 3.11 17.15 -17.52
C ALA A 119 2.32 18.44 -17.79
N GLY A 120 2.00 19.24 -16.77
CA GLY A 120 1.22 20.48 -16.92
C GLY A 120 -0.25 20.23 -17.30
N ARG A 121 -0.81 19.07 -16.94
CA ARG A 121 -2.21 18.72 -17.22
C ARG A 121 -3.15 19.27 -16.15
N PRO A 122 -4.43 19.52 -16.46
CA PRO A 122 -5.35 20.23 -15.56
C PRO A 122 -5.77 19.44 -14.31
N GLY A 123 -5.34 18.20 -14.15
CA GLY A 123 -5.65 17.31 -13.04
C GLY A 123 -5.72 15.86 -13.50
N LEU A 124 -5.84 14.94 -12.55
CA LEU A 124 -6.07 13.53 -12.85
C LEU A 124 -7.56 13.26 -12.96
N PHE A 125 -8.01 12.80 -14.13
CA PHE A 125 -9.36 12.33 -14.36
C PHE A 125 -9.40 10.80 -14.27
N THR A 126 -10.20 10.25 -13.36
CA THR A 126 -10.25 8.80 -13.12
C THR A 126 -11.58 8.37 -12.51
N HIS A 127 -11.96 7.11 -12.66
CA HIS A 127 -13.07 6.49 -11.92
C HIS A 127 -12.62 5.95 -10.55
N VAL A 128 -11.32 5.79 -10.32
CA VAL A 128 -10.76 5.28 -9.05
C VAL A 128 -11.22 6.17 -7.91
N GLY A 129 -11.91 5.57 -6.93
CA GLY A 129 -12.43 6.27 -5.75
C GLY A 129 -13.93 6.58 -5.79
N LEU A 130 -14.62 6.38 -6.92
CA LEU A 130 -16.07 6.58 -6.99
C LEU A 130 -16.80 5.68 -5.98
N GLY A 131 -17.73 6.28 -5.23
CA GLY A 131 -18.51 5.57 -4.21
C GLY A 131 -17.74 5.22 -2.93
N SER A 132 -16.46 5.55 -2.82
CA SER A 132 -15.66 5.38 -1.60
C SER A 132 -15.53 6.68 -0.82
N PHE A 133 -14.80 6.69 0.30
CA PHE A 133 -14.59 7.87 1.14
C PHE A 133 -13.83 9.01 0.44
N VAL A 134 -13.15 8.73 -0.68
CA VAL A 134 -12.46 9.76 -1.48
C VAL A 134 -13.38 10.45 -2.48
N ASP A 135 -14.56 9.87 -2.75
CA ASP A 135 -15.62 10.54 -3.47
C ASP A 135 -16.05 11.80 -2.71
N PRO A 136 -16.16 12.98 -3.34
CA PRO A 136 -16.56 14.21 -2.67
C PRO A 136 -17.95 14.12 -2.02
N ARG A 137 -18.82 13.20 -2.47
CA ARG A 137 -20.11 12.92 -1.82
C ARG A 137 -19.96 12.24 -0.44
N ASN A 138 -18.82 11.59 -0.20
CA ASN A 138 -18.53 10.80 1.00
C ASN A 138 -17.37 11.36 1.85
N GLY A 139 -16.86 12.54 1.49
CA GLY A 139 -15.83 13.25 2.28
C GLY A 139 -14.64 13.76 1.47
N GLY A 140 -14.47 13.35 0.21
CA GLY A 140 -13.41 13.88 -0.65
C GLY A 140 -11.99 13.55 -0.16
N GLY A 141 -11.83 12.47 0.61
CA GLY A 141 -10.56 12.03 1.18
C GLY A 141 -10.09 12.82 2.40
N LYS A 142 -10.90 13.76 2.91
CA LYS A 142 -10.61 14.51 4.14
C LYS A 142 -10.65 13.56 5.34
N SER A 143 -9.62 13.57 6.18
CA SER A 143 -9.42 12.56 7.23
C SER A 143 -9.64 13.07 8.66
N ASN A 144 -9.87 14.38 8.83
CA ASN A 144 -10.19 15.00 10.12
C ASN A 144 -10.98 16.31 9.90
N GLU A 145 -11.38 16.98 10.99
CA GLU A 145 -12.29 18.13 10.96
C GLU A 145 -11.60 19.42 10.51
N CYS A 146 -10.32 19.60 10.82
CA CYS A 146 -9.58 20.81 10.39
C CYS A 146 -9.28 20.83 8.89
N THR A 147 -9.45 19.69 8.19
CA THR A 147 -9.30 19.60 6.73
C THR A 147 -10.57 20.04 6.03
N THR A 148 -10.52 21.17 5.33
CA THR A 148 -11.74 21.80 4.77
C THR A 148 -11.70 22.00 3.26
N ASP A 149 -10.55 22.23 2.63
CA ASP A 149 -10.47 22.47 1.17
C ASP A 149 -10.96 21.27 0.34
N ASP A 150 -11.66 21.55 -0.76
CA ASP A 150 -12.03 20.50 -1.71
C ASP A 150 -10.91 20.28 -2.73
N LEU A 151 -10.33 19.07 -2.74
CA LEU A 151 -9.27 18.67 -3.66
C LEU A 151 -9.72 17.64 -4.70
N VAL A 152 -10.95 17.13 -4.57
CA VAL A 152 -11.57 16.16 -5.47
C VAL A 152 -12.91 16.71 -5.96
N GLU A 153 -13.15 16.65 -7.26
CA GLU A 153 -14.39 17.10 -7.90
C GLU A 153 -15.06 15.96 -8.66
N LEU A 154 -16.38 15.98 -8.75
CA LEU A 154 -17.11 15.19 -9.75
C LEU A 154 -17.16 15.97 -11.05
N ILE A 155 -16.91 15.28 -12.15
CA ILE A 155 -17.05 15.82 -13.50
C ILE A 155 -17.77 14.82 -14.39
N GLU A 156 -18.35 15.29 -15.49
CA GLU A 156 -18.95 14.45 -16.51
C GLU A 156 -18.07 14.45 -17.76
N ILE A 157 -17.64 13.27 -18.21
CA ILE A 157 -16.89 13.07 -19.45
C ILE A 157 -17.63 12.01 -20.26
N ASP A 158 -18.04 12.35 -21.49
CA ASP A 158 -18.73 11.45 -22.42
C ASP A 158 -19.99 10.76 -21.82
N GLY A 159 -20.67 11.44 -20.90
CA GLY A 159 -21.86 10.94 -20.21
C GLY A 159 -21.58 10.01 -19.02
N GLU A 160 -20.31 9.87 -18.63
CA GLU A 160 -19.90 9.15 -17.44
C GLU A 160 -19.34 10.10 -16.37
N THR A 161 -19.80 9.92 -15.14
CA THR A 161 -19.23 10.59 -13.98
C THR A 161 -17.80 10.09 -13.72
N LYS A 162 -16.85 11.01 -13.60
CA LYS A 162 -15.46 10.76 -13.19
C LYS A 162 -15.10 11.66 -12.00
N LEU A 163 -14.02 11.29 -11.31
CA LEU A 163 -13.36 12.13 -10.33
C LEU A 163 -12.24 12.92 -10.99
N ARG A 164 -12.11 14.20 -10.63
CA ARG A 164 -10.93 15.02 -10.91
C ARG A 164 -10.20 15.29 -9.61
N TYR A 165 -8.97 14.79 -9.50
CA TYR A 165 -8.05 15.22 -8.45
C TYR A 165 -7.32 16.48 -8.92
N ARG A 166 -7.43 17.56 -8.13
CA ARG A 166 -6.89 18.88 -8.48
C ARG A 166 -5.36 18.89 -8.40
N PRO A 167 -4.65 19.46 -9.40
CA PRO A 167 -3.20 19.58 -9.36
C PRO A 167 -2.77 20.65 -8.35
N PHE A 168 -1.53 20.55 -7.88
CA PHE A 168 -0.88 21.51 -7.00
C PHE A 168 0.58 21.69 -7.40
N LYS A 169 1.21 22.77 -6.94
CA LYS A 169 2.63 23.03 -7.17
C LYS A 169 3.45 22.11 -6.26
N VAL A 170 4.52 21.51 -6.77
CA VAL A 170 5.51 20.78 -5.98
C VAL A 170 6.79 21.62 -5.89
N ASP A 171 7.15 22.08 -4.69
CA ASP A 171 8.34 22.92 -4.48
C ASP A 171 9.61 22.09 -4.32
N TYR A 172 9.51 20.91 -3.72
CA TYR A 172 10.63 20.00 -3.53
C TYR A 172 10.23 18.55 -3.79
N ALA A 173 11.05 17.81 -4.54
CA ALA A 173 11.03 16.36 -4.56
C ALA A 173 12.28 15.83 -3.85
N ILE A 174 12.11 14.95 -2.87
CA ILE A 174 13.23 14.30 -2.16
C ILE A 174 13.20 12.82 -2.50
N LEU A 175 14.24 12.37 -3.20
CA LEU A 175 14.32 11.07 -3.86
C LEU A 175 15.61 10.34 -3.49
N ARG A 176 15.66 9.06 -3.84
CA ARG A 176 16.81 8.19 -3.64
C ARG A 176 17.18 7.44 -4.90
N GLY A 177 18.47 7.14 -5.04
CA GLY A 177 18.99 6.15 -5.98
C GLY A 177 20.20 5.41 -5.42
N THR A 178 20.75 4.51 -6.23
CA THR A 178 21.97 3.78 -5.91
C THR A 178 23.19 4.60 -6.31
N TYR A 179 23.24 5.05 -7.57
CA TYR A 179 24.38 5.74 -8.14
C TYR A 179 23.98 7.07 -8.76
N ALA A 180 24.86 8.06 -8.70
CA ALA A 180 24.80 9.25 -9.56
C ALA A 180 26.09 9.49 -10.34
N ASP A 181 26.03 10.32 -11.38
CA ASP A 181 27.21 10.84 -12.08
C ASP A 181 27.40 12.36 -11.87
N PRO A 182 28.52 12.96 -12.30
CA PRO A 182 28.78 14.39 -12.09
C PRO A 182 27.84 15.33 -12.89
N ARG A 183 27.09 14.80 -13.87
CA ARG A 183 26.05 15.53 -14.61
C ARG A 183 24.69 15.48 -13.89
N GLY A 184 24.58 14.61 -12.89
CA GLY A 184 23.41 14.41 -12.05
C GLY A 184 22.48 13.29 -12.53
N ASN A 185 22.89 12.47 -13.50
CA ASN A 185 22.10 11.29 -13.86
C ASN A 185 22.09 10.32 -12.68
N VAL A 186 20.95 9.71 -12.38
CA VAL A 186 20.79 8.78 -11.24
C VAL A 186 20.26 7.43 -11.72
N SER A 187 20.82 6.33 -11.22
CA SER A 187 20.26 4.98 -11.36
C SER A 187 19.76 4.43 -10.02
N LEU A 188 18.75 3.58 -10.07
CA LEU A 188 18.16 2.86 -8.93
C LEU A 188 18.52 1.36 -8.96
N GLU A 189 19.56 0.98 -9.70
CA GLU A 189 19.77 -0.40 -10.14
C GLU A 189 20.03 -1.43 -9.03
N GLU A 190 20.39 -1.00 -7.81
CA GLU A 190 20.51 -1.88 -6.64
C GLU A 190 19.47 -1.57 -5.55
N GLU A 191 18.54 -0.65 -5.81
CA GLU A 191 17.40 -0.44 -4.94
C GLU A 191 16.45 -1.65 -4.99
N ALA A 192 15.60 -1.80 -3.97
CA ALA A 192 14.66 -2.92 -3.90
C ALA A 192 13.50 -2.79 -4.91
N ILE A 193 13.15 -1.56 -5.28
CA ILE A 193 12.02 -1.17 -6.14
C ILE A 193 12.30 0.18 -6.80
N ASP A 194 11.51 0.56 -7.81
CA ASP A 194 11.68 1.80 -8.60
C ASP A 194 10.79 2.97 -8.12
N MET A 195 9.58 2.65 -7.64
CA MET A 195 8.55 3.60 -7.22
C MET A 195 8.19 4.66 -8.30
N ASP A 196 7.75 5.85 -7.89
CA ASP A 196 7.25 6.98 -8.69
C ASP A 196 8.31 8.10 -8.86
N SER A 197 9.59 7.75 -8.70
CA SER A 197 10.71 8.70 -8.59
C SER A 197 10.80 9.67 -9.77
N TYR A 198 10.60 9.17 -11.01
CA TYR A 198 10.66 10.02 -12.21
C TYR A 198 9.52 11.03 -12.27
N SER A 199 8.28 10.58 -12.07
CA SER A 199 7.10 11.46 -12.09
C SER A 199 7.18 12.55 -11.02
N MET A 200 7.72 12.20 -9.84
CA MET A 200 7.89 13.15 -8.74
C MET A 200 8.99 14.19 -9.04
N ALA A 201 10.12 13.77 -9.62
CA ALA A 201 11.15 14.69 -10.09
C ALA A 201 10.60 15.65 -11.16
N LEU A 202 9.84 15.12 -12.12
CA LEU A 202 9.21 15.91 -13.18
C LEU A 202 8.20 16.91 -12.60
N ALA A 203 7.38 16.50 -11.63
CA ALA A 203 6.41 17.35 -10.95
C ALA A 203 7.07 18.56 -10.28
N ALA A 204 8.14 18.33 -9.51
CA ALA A 204 8.90 19.41 -8.87
C ALA A 204 9.59 20.31 -9.90
N HIS A 205 10.34 19.73 -10.85
CA HIS A 205 11.09 20.48 -11.85
C HIS A 205 10.19 21.40 -12.69
N ASN A 206 9.09 20.87 -13.25
CA ASN A 206 8.19 21.65 -14.09
C ASN A 206 7.26 22.58 -13.30
N SER A 207 7.17 22.41 -11.97
CA SER A 207 6.56 23.38 -11.06
C SER A 207 7.51 24.55 -10.71
N GLY A 208 8.75 24.55 -11.23
CA GLY A 208 9.80 25.50 -10.83
C GLY A 208 10.36 25.24 -9.43
N GLY A 209 10.14 24.03 -8.90
CA GLY A 209 10.71 23.54 -7.65
C GLY A 209 12.12 22.96 -7.84
N LYS A 210 12.58 22.21 -6.84
CA LYS A 210 13.91 21.57 -6.82
C LYS A 210 13.83 20.07 -6.56
N VAL A 211 14.74 19.32 -7.15
CA VAL A 211 14.87 17.87 -6.93
C VAL A 211 16.17 17.56 -6.19
N PHE A 212 16.04 16.97 -5.01
CA PHE A 212 17.15 16.53 -4.16
C PHE A 212 17.21 15.02 -4.13
N VAL A 213 18.39 14.46 -4.40
CA VAL A 213 18.57 13.01 -4.49
C VAL A 213 19.67 12.55 -3.55
N GLN A 214 19.35 11.58 -2.71
CA GLN A 214 20.33 10.82 -1.95
C GLN A 214 20.80 9.62 -2.78
N VAL A 215 22.11 9.40 -2.85
CA VAL A 215 22.68 8.22 -3.51
C VAL A 215 23.75 7.57 -2.64
N ARG A 216 24.00 6.27 -2.85
CA ARG A 216 25.10 5.60 -2.16
C ARG A 216 26.45 6.16 -2.62
N ASP A 217 26.67 6.20 -3.93
CA ASP A 217 27.94 6.60 -4.53
C ASP A 217 27.75 7.54 -5.73
N VAL A 218 28.70 8.47 -5.89
CA VAL A 218 28.84 9.24 -7.13
C VAL A 218 29.99 8.65 -7.96
N LEU A 219 29.65 8.13 -9.13
CA LEU A 219 30.57 7.50 -10.07
C LEU A 219 31.18 8.51 -11.05
N GLU A 220 32.16 8.07 -11.84
CA GLU A 220 32.70 8.86 -12.95
C GLU A 220 31.65 9.08 -14.06
N ALA A 221 31.82 10.17 -14.82
CA ALA A 221 30.90 10.50 -15.90
C ALA A 221 30.94 9.42 -17.00
N GLY A 222 29.76 8.93 -17.40
CA GLY A 222 29.63 7.90 -18.43
C GLY A 222 29.71 6.45 -17.91
N THR A 223 29.90 6.23 -16.60
CA THR A 223 29.92 4.89 -16.00
C THR A 223 28.53 4.28 -15.90
N ILE A 224 27.50 5.08 -15.64
CA ILE A 224 26.12 4.60 -15.57
C ILE A 224 25.64 4.28 -16.99
N GLU A 225 25.20 3.04 -17.22
CA GLU A 225 24.61 2.64 -18.49
C GLU A 225 23.38 3.52 -18.80
N PRO A 226 23.25 4.09 -20.02
CA PRO A 226 22.15 5.01 -20.33
C PRO A 226 20.74 4.45 -20.09
N ARG A 227 20.54 3.14 -20.25
CA ARG A 227 19.25 2.47 -19.98
C ARG A 227 18.96 2.27 -18.50
N ARG A 228 19.98 2.37 -17.63
CA ARG A 228 19.84 2.32 -16.17
C ARG A 228 19.58 3.71 -15.57
N VAL A 229 19.76 4.78 -16.35
CA VAL A 229 19.45 6.15 -15.88
C VAL A 229 17.94 6.28 -15.68
N LYS A 230 17.54 6.42 -14.43
CA LYS A 230 16.14 6.62 -14.03
C LYS A 230 15.76 8.08 -13.98
N LEU A 231 16.64 8.91 -13.40
CA LEU A 231 16.47 10.35 -13.34
C LEU A 231 17.53 10.99 -14.24
N PRO A 232 17.13 11.58 -15.39
CA PRO A 232 18.03 12.38 -16.19
C PRO A 232 18.55 13.56 -15.38
N GLY A 233 19.84 13.83 -15.48
CA GLY A 233 20.48 14.83 -14.63
C GLY A 233 19.93 16.23 -14.80
N ILE A 234 19.23 16.55 -15.90
CA ILE A 234 18.56 17.85 -16.07
C ILE A 234 17.47 18.11 -15.02
N LEU A 235 16.82 17.06 -14.50
CA LEU A 235 15.77 17.17 -13.49
C LEU A 235 16.34 17.37 -12.08
N VAL A 236 17.60 16.99 -11.85
CA VAL A 236 18.20 16.93 -10.51
C VAL A 236 18.90 18.24 -10.15
N ASP A 237 18.63 18.82 -8.97
CA ASP A 237 19.24 20.08 -8.53
C ASP A 237 20.32 19.88 -7.47
N GLY A 238 20.18 18.85 -6.62
CA GLY A 238 21.13 18.55 -5.55
C GLY A 238 21.31 17.05 -5.33
N ILE A 239 22.55 16.62 -5.11
CA ILE A 239 22.92 15.23 -4.82
C ILE A 239 23.65 15.17 -3.49
N VAL A 240 23.27 14.22 -2.64
CA VAL A 240 23.97 13.86 -1.40
C VAL A 240 24.51 12.45 -1.54
N GLU A 241 25.83 12.28 -1.43
CA GLU A 241 26.46 10.95 -1.32
C GLU A 241 26.37 10.46 0.13
N HIS A 242 25.81 9.28 0.33
CA HIS A 242 25.72 8.58 1.62
C HIS A 242 26.16 7.12 1.45
N ARG A 243 27.47 6.87 1.54
CA ARG A 243 28.08 5.56 1.27
C ARG A 243 27.54 4.40 2.11
N GLU A 244 27.09 4.70 3.32
CA GLU A 244 26.51 3.72 4.25
C GLU A 244 24.99 3.52 4.05
N GLN A 245 24.39 4.11 3.02
CA GLN A 245 22.97 3.95 2.69
C GLN A 245 22.64 2.45 2.55
N PRO A 246 21.79 1.87 3.43
CA PRO A 246 21.41 0.47 3.31
C PRO A 246 20.27 0.29 2.29
N GLN A 247 20.14 -0.89 1.68
CA GLN A 247 19.05 -1.15 0.71
C GLN A 247 17.66 -1.03 1.36
N THR A 248 17.54 -1.48 2.62
CA THR A 248 16.36 -1.36 3.50
C THR A 248 16.82 -1.14 4.94
N TYR A 249 15.90 -0.89 5.88
CA TYR A 249 16.25 -0.76 7.29
C TYR A 249 16.75 -2.05 7.96
N LEU A 250 16.57 -3.22 7.33
CA LEU A 250 17.17 -4.46 7.81
C LEU A 250 18.69 -4.51 7.56
N GLY A 251 19.24 -3.55 6.82
CA GLY A 251 20.67 -3.43 6.54
C GLY A 251 21.15 -4.31 5.39
N GLY A 252 22.37 -4.03 4.93
CA GLY A 252 23.01 -4.74 3.82
C GLY A 252 22.42 -4.42 2.43
N TYR A 253 22.96 -5.11 1.43
CA TYR A 253 22.43 -5.16 0.06
C TYR A 253 22.24 -6.62 -0.34
N ASP A 254 21.03 -6.96 -0.75
CA ASP A 254 20.69 -8.23 -1.35
C ASP A 254 20.42 -8.02 -2.85
N LEU A 255 21.39 -8.41 -3.67
CA LEU A 255 21.31 -8.27 -5.13
C LEU A 255 20.24 -9.19 -5.76
N THR A 256 19.68 -10.14 -5.01
CA THR A 256 18.53 -10.93 -5.47
C THR A 256 17.21 -10.18 -5.32
N ILE A 257 17.15 -9.17 -4.44
CA ILE A 257 15.98 -8.28 -4.28
C ILE A 257 15.96 -7.23 -5.40
N SER A 258 17.11 -6.65 -5.74
CA SER A 258 17.20 -5.68 -6.85
C SER A 258 17.14 -6.32 -8.25
N GLY A 259 17.13 -7.66 -8.32
CA GLY A 259 17.13 -8.40 -9.58
C GLY A 259 18.48 -8.41 -10.32
N GLN A 260 19.55 -7.85 -9.75
CA GLN A 260 20.89 -7.89 -10.36
C GLN A 260 21.43 -9.32 -10.41
N HIS A 261 21.14 -10.14 -9.40
CA HIS A 261 21.54 -11.55 -9.34
C HIS A 261 20.31 -12.47 -9.19
N ARG A 262 20.44 -13.72 -9.62
CA ARG A 262 19.52 -14.80 -9.25
C ARG A 262 20.24 -15.83 -8.39
N ARG A 263 19.61 -16.24 -7.30
CA ARG A 263 20.09 -17.34 -6.45
C ARG A 263 19.08 -18.48 -6.47
N LEU A 264 19.51 -19.63 -6.99
CA LEU A 264 18.80 -20.90 -6.83
C LEU A 264 19.21 -21.47 -5.47
N SER A 265 18.48 -21.13 -4.41
CA SER A 265 18.66 -21.72 -3.09
C SER A 265 17.50 -22.69 -2.85
N SER A 266 17.81 -23.97 -2.67
CA SER A 266 16.85 -24.98 -2.18
C SER A 266 16.44 -24.75 -0.72
N ASN A 267 17.09 -23.81 -0.02
CA ASN A 267 16.95 -23.57 1.42
C ASN A 267 16.31 -22.21 1.74
N ASP A 268 15.88 -21.44 0.74
CA ASP A 268 15.06 -20.25 0.99
C ASP A 268 13.65 -20.76 1.31
N ALA A 269 13.50 -21.33 2.50
CA ALA A 269 12.23 -21.80 3.00
C ALA A 269 11.28 -20.61 3.04
N ILE A 270 10.16 -20.70 2.32
CA ILE A 270 9.09 -19.72 2.49
C ILE A 270 8.59 -19.87 3.93
N GLU A 271 8.78 -18.83 4.73
CA GLU A 271 8.22 -18.79 6.08
C GLU A 271 6.71 -18.94 6.00
N LEU A 272 6.19 -19.92 6.72
CA LEU A 272 4.77 -20.14 6.81
C LEU A 272 4.15 -19.18 7.81
N VAL A 273 2.89 -18.83 7.57
CA VAL A 273 2.08 -18.06 8.51
C VAL A 273 2.01 -18.83 9.84
N SER A 274 2.74 -18.36 10.85
CA SER A 274 2.88 -19.07 12.14
C SER A 274 1.56 -19.21 12.89
N HIS A 275 0.68 -18.20 12.82
CA HIS A 275 -0.58 -18.19 13.55
C HIS A 275 -1.62 -19.13 12.90
N PRO A 276 -2.12 -20.18 13.60
CA PRO A 276 -2.99 -21.22 13.02
C PRO A 276 -4.25 -20.68 12.33
N VAL A 277 -4.95 -19.73 12.98
CA VAL A 277 -6.14 -19.08 12.41
C VAL A 277 -5.84 -18.33 11.11
N ARG A 278 -4.73 -17.58 11.06
CA ARG A 278 -4.34 -16.86 9.84
C ARG A 278 -3.90 -17.83 8.74
N ARG A 279 -3.23 -18.92 9.11
CA ARG A 279 -2.86 -20.01 8.20
C ARG A 279 -4.11 -20.65 7.59
N LEU A 280 -5.14 -20.95 8.39
CA LEU A 280 -6.42 -21.48 7.91
C LEU A 280 -7.09 -20.55 6.88
N ILE A 281 -7.17 -19.25 7.18
CA ILE A 281 -7.73 -18.26 6.25
C ILE A 281 -6.94 -18.22 4.94
N ALA A 282 -5.60 -18.18 5.03
CA ALA A 282 -4.73 -18.18 3.85
C ALA A 282 -4.87 -19.47 3.02
N ARG A 283 -5.03 -20.64 3.64
CA ARG A 283 -5.32 -21.92 2.97
C ARG A 283 -6.65 -21.88 2.24
N ARG A 284 -7.71 -21.40 2.89
CA ARG A 284 -9.01 -21.27 2.24
C ARG A 284 -8.94 -20.29 1.08
N ALA A 285 -8.27 -19.16 1.24
CA ALA A 285 -8.07 -18.19 0.16
C ALA A 285 -7.27 -18.79 -1.01
N ALA A 286 -6.24 -19.61 -0.74
CA ALA A 286 -5.46 -20.27 -1.78
C ALA A 286 -6.29 -21.17 -2.71
N ARG A 287 -7.46 -21.66 -2.27
CA ARG A 287 -8.41 -22.42 -3.13
C ARG A 287 -9.05 -21.58 -4.23
N GLU A 288 -8.97 -20.25 -4.14
CA GLU A 288 -9.46 -19.33 -5.16
C GLU A 288 -8.40 -19.01 -6.23
N LEU A 289 -7.16 -19.46 -6.06
CA LEU A 289 -6.09 -19.25 -7.05
C LEU A 289 -6.41 -19.97 -8.36
N VAL A 290 -6.15 -19.28 -9.47
CA VAL A 290 -6.38 -19.79 -10.82
C VAL A 290 -5.06 -19.76 -11.59
N ALA A 291 -4.68 -20.88 -12.19
CA ALA A 291 -3.48 -20.96 -13.02
C ALA A 291 -3.57 -19.99 -14.21
N GLY A 292 -2.50 -19.26 -14.47
CA GLY A 292 -2.37 -18.25 -15.52
C GLY A 292 -2.99 -16.89 -15.17
N ALA A 293 -3.68 -16.76 -14.04
CA ALA A 293 -4.30 -15.50 -13.62
C ALA A 293 -3.26 -14.49 -13.11
N SER A 294 -3.45 -13.22 -13.50
CA SER A 294 -2.77 -12.08 -12.89
C SER A 294 -3.31 -11.87 -11.47
N THR A 295 -2.45 -12.13 -10.48
CA THR A 295 -2.81 -12.25 -9.08
C THR A 295 -2.09 -11.21 -8.23
N ASN A 296 -2.83 -10.46 -7.43
CA ASN A 296 -2.27 -9.53 -6.45
C ASN A 296 -2.52 -10.00 -5.00
N PHE A 297 -1.53 -9.79 -4.13
CA PHE A 297 -1.62 -10.08 -2.70
C PHE A 297 -1.36 -8.80 -1.89
N GLY A 298 -2.30 -8.45 -1.01
CA GLY A 298 -2.12 -7.36 -0.05
C GLY A 298 -1.32 -7.75 1.18
N PHE A 299 -0.93 -6.76 1.98
CA PHE A 299 -0.25 -6.96 3.25
C PHE A 299 -1.12 -7.72 4.28
N GLY A 300 -0.47 -8.48 5.17
CA GLY A 300 -1.12 -9.19 6.27
C GLY A 300 -1.48 -10.63 5.92
N ILE A 301 -2.70 -11.09 6.24
CA ILE A 301 -3.12 -12.47 5.94
C ILE A 301 -2.94 -12.83 4.46
N PRO A 302 -3.29 -11.96 3.47
CA PRO A 302 -3.07 -12.26 2.06
C PRO A 302 -1.61 -12.47 1.67
N GLY A 303 -0.66 -11.78 2.32
CA GLY A 303 0.78 -11.91 2.07
C GLY A 303 1.34 -13.31 2.33
N GLY A 304 0.66 -14.10 3.17
CA GLY A 304 1.01 -15.50 3.44
C GLY A 304 0.45 -16.54 2.46
N ILE A 305 -0.48 -16.14 1.58
CA ILE A 305 -1.13 -17.06 0.62
C ILE A 305 -0.10 -17.71 -0.33
N PRO A 306 0.88 -16.99 -0.91
CA PRO A 306 1.84 -17.59 -1.82
C PRO A 306 2.64 -18.74 -1.16
N GLY A 307 3.04 -18.57 0.10
CA GLY A 307 3.76 -19.60 0.85
C GLY A 307 2.91 -20.83 1.14
N VAL A 308 1.65 -20.63 1.52
CA VAL A 308 0.69 -21.71 1.71
C VAL A 308 0.41 -22.46 0.41
N ALA A 309 0.17 -21.75 -0.68
CA ALA A 309 -0.10 -22.33 -1.99
C ALA A 309 1.07 -23.22 -2.45
N LEU A 310 2.31 -22.75 -2.28
CA LEU A 310 3.49 -23.55 -2.61
C LEU A 310 3.55 -24.85 -1.80
N ARG A 311 3.28 -24.80 -0.50
CA ARG A 311 3.29 -26.00 0.37
C ARG A 311 2.21 -27.00 0.01
N GLU A 312 1.07 -26.53 -0.47
CA GLU A 312 -0.02 -27.38 -0.94
C GLU A 312 0.16 -27.87 -2.38
N GLY A 313 1.35 -27.64 -2.96
CA GLY A 313 1.73 -28.16 -4.27
C GLY A 313 1.21 -27.35 -5.45
N VAL A 314 0.70 -26.12 -5.23
CA VAL A 314 0.39 -25.20 -6.31
C VAL A 314 1.71 -24.81 -6.99
N PRO A 315 1.91 -25.11 -8.28
CA PRO A 315 3.15 -24.75 -8.96
C PRO A 315 3.25 -23.23 -9.01
N TYR A 316 4.26 -22.67 -8.36
CA TYR A 316 4.41 -21.21 -8.26
C TYR A 316 4.53 -20.54 -9.64
N GLN A 317 5.14 -21.22 -10.61
CA GLN A 317 5.23 -20.75 -12.01
C GLN A 317 3.90 -20.78 -12.76
N SER A 318 2.86 -21.42 -12.20
CA SER A 318 1.52 -21.39 -12.77
C SER A 318 0.77 -20.11 -12.42
N LEU A 319 1.27 -19.29 -11.50
CA LEU A 319 0.67 -18.02 -11.10
C LEU A 319 1.50 -16.86 -11.65
N TRP A 320 0.83 -15.79 -12.06
CA TRP A 320 1.49 -14.51 -12.30
C TRP A 320 1.19 -13.60 -11.12
N MET A 321 2.18 -13.30 -10.28
CA MET A 321 1.98 -12.57 -9.04
C MET A 321 2.54 -11.16 -9.14
N SER A 322 1.87 -10.19 -8.53
CA SER A 322 2.36 -8.82 -8.46
C SER A 322 1.96 -8.06 -7.20
N VAL A 323 2.79 -7.11 -6.80
CA VAL A 323 2.54 -6.12 -5.74
C VAL A 323 2.60 -4.71 -6.31
N GLU A 324 1.90 -3.76 -5.68
CA GLU A 324 1.70 -2.39 -6.20
C GLU A 324 2.98 -1.56 -6.36
N GLN A 325 4.06 -1.96 -5.67
CA GLN A 325 5.38 -1.34 -5.77
C GLN A 325 6.05 -1.60 -7.14
N GLY A 326 5.48 -2.51 -7.96
CA GLY A 326 5.93 -2.80 -9.32
C GLY A 326 6.72 -4.11 -9.47
N VAL A 327 6.72 -4.95 -8.45
CA VAL A 327 7.44 -6.25 -8.47
C VAL A 327 6.52 -7.36 -8.97
N HIS A 328 7.03 -8.16 -9.90
CA HIS A 328 6.36 -9.32 -10.48
C HIS A 328 7.13 -10.63 -10.23
N ASN A 329 6.39 -11.64 -9.79
CA ASN A 329 6.87 -12.98 -9.49
C ASN A 329 8.08 -12.97 -8.52
N GLY A 330 8.85 -14.07 -8.51
CA GLY A 330 9.89 -14.29 -7.51
C GLY A 330 9.30 -14.64 -6.14
N MET A 331 10.17 -14.85 -5.16
CA MET A 331 9.78 -15.14 -3.78
C MET A 331 9.38 -13.83 -3.09
N MET A 332 8.07 -13.57 -3.04
CA MET A 332 7.49 -12.40 -2.38
C MET A 332 7.89 -12.37 -0.90
N LEU A 333 8.32 -11.20 -0.43
CA LEU A 333 8.71 -10.96 0.96
C LEU A 333 7.58 -10.25 1.73
N ASP A 334 7.56 -10.40 3.05
CA ASP A 334 6.50 -9.89 3.93
C ASP A 334 7.07 -9.02 5.08
N ASP A 335 6.19 -8.51 5.94
CA ASP A 335 6.47 -7.62 7.07
C ASP A 335 7.32 -6.39 6.68
N ALA A 336 8.54 -6.26 7.22
CA ALA A 336 9.43 -5.13 6.96
C ALA A 336 9.91 -5.07 5.50
N LEU A 337 9.80 -6.17 4.76
CA LEU A 337 10.17 -6.28 3.35
C LEU A 337 8.97 -6.42 2.42
N PHE A 338 7.75 -6.18 2.90
CA PHE A 338 6.58 -6.19 2.04
C PHE A 338 6.70 -5.16 0.92
N GLY A 339 6.40 -5.60 -0.30
CA GLY A 339 6.51 -4.79 -1.52
C GLY A 339 7.72 -5.11 -2.39
N CYS A 340 8.59 -6.03 -1.96
CA CYS A 340 9.65 -6.57 -2.81
C CYS A 340 9.69 -8.10 -2.83
N ALA A 341 10.52 -8.66 -3.70
CA ALA A 341 10.69 -10.10 -3.86
C ALA A 341 12.15 -10.43 -4.14
N ARG A 342 12.59 -11.63 -3.76
CA ARG A 342 13.85 -12.19 -4.27
C ARG A 342 13.60 -12.87 -5.61
N ASN A 343 14.56 -12.76 -6.52
CA ASN A 343 14.51 -13.42 -7.83
C ASN A 343 13.25 -13.03 -8.65
N ALA A 344 12.82 -11.77 -8.56
CA ALA A 344 11.72 -11.24 -9.35
C ALA A 344 11.94 -11.45 -10.86
N ASP A 345 10.86 -11.64 -11.60
CA ASP A 345 10.91 -11.70 -13.06
C ASP A 345 10.90 -10.31 -13.70
N ALA A 346 10.24 -9.36 -13.05
CA ALA A 346 10.27 -7.95 -13.44
C ALA A 346 10.14 -7.04 -12.22
N ILE A 347 10.81 -5.90 -12.29
CA ILE A 347 10.63 -4.75 -11.40
C ILE A 347 10.36 -3.57 -12.33
N ILE A 348 9.16 -3.03 -12.27
CA ILE A 348 8.73 -1.86 -13.03
C ILE A 348 8.42 -0.70 -12.07
N PRO A 349 8.24 0.53 -12.57
CA PRO A 349 7.81 1.64 -11.74
C PRO A 349 6.45 1.37 -11.13
N SER A 350 6.25 1.74 -9.87
CA SER A 350 4.95 1.58 -9.21
C SER A 350 3.84 2.33 -9.95
N LEU A 351 4.16 3.45 -10.59
CA LEU A 351 3.20 4.21 -11.38
C LEU A 351 2.64 3.37 -12.53
N ASP A 352 3.53 2.74 -13.31
CA ASP A 352 3.16 1.88 -14.44
C ASP A 352 2.35 0.66 -13.94
N GLN A 353 2.72 0.12 -12.77
CA GLN A 353 1.97 -0.94 -12.11
C GLN A 353 0.55 -0.51 -11.71
N PHE A 354 0.40 0.70 -11.17
CA PHE A 354 -0.90 1.26 -10.83
C PHE A 354 -1.76 1.56 -12.07
N GLU A 355 -1.15 1.91 -13.22
CA GLU A 355 -1.88 2.02 -14.48
C GLU A 355 -2.42 0.67 -14.94
N PHE A 356 -1.60 -0.38 -14.85
CA PHE A 356 -2.03 -1.74 -15.12
C PHE A 356 -3.21 -2.16 -14.22
N TYR A 357 -3.14 -1.85 -12.92
CA TYR A 357 -4.22 -2.13 -11.97
C TYR A 357 -5.49 -1.32 -12.27
N SER A 358 -5.34 -0.01 -12.49
CA SER A 358 -6.47 0.90 -12.76
C SER A 358 -7.20 0.56 -14.06
N GLY A 359 -6.49 -0.03 -15.03
CA GLY A 359 -7.04 -0.54 -16.28
C GLY A 359 -7.71 -1.91 -16.19
N GLY A 360 -7.77 -2.53 -15.00
CA GLY A 360 -8.39 -3.84 -14.81
C GLY A 360 -7.50 -5.03 -15.19
N GLY A 361 -6.18 -4.86 -15.10
CA GLY A 361 -5.20 -5.91 -15.40
C GLY A 361 -5.12 -7.05 -14.38
N ILE A 362 -5.79 -6.93 -13.24
CA ILE A 362 -5.83 -7.98 -12.21
C ILE A 362 -7.02 -8.90 -12.45
N ASP A 363 -6.75 -10.20 -12.58
CA ASP A 363 -7.81 -11.20 -12.64
C ASP A 363 -8.36 -11.49 -11.24
N ILE A 364 -7.48 -11.65 -10.25
CA ILE A 364 -7.86 -11.92 -8.87
C ILE A 364 -6.95 -11.19 -7.88
N THR A 365 -7.54 -10.57 -6.87
CA THR A 365 -6.80 -9.95 -5.76
C THR A 365 -7.23 -10.51 -4.41
N PHE A 366 -6.28 -10.60 -3.49
CA PHE A 366 -6.49 -10.99 -2.11
C PHE A 366 -6.14 -9.83 -1.19
N LEU A 367 -7.11 -9.32 -0.45
CA LEU A 367 -6.96 -8.09 0.34
C LEU A 367 -7.44 -8.26 1.78
N GLY A 368 -6.93 -7.43 2.69
CA GLY A 368 -7.39 -7.42 4.08
C GLY A 368 -8.83 -6.91 4.21
N MET A 369 -9.50 -7.32 5.30
CA MET A 369 -10.83 -6.83 5.67
C MET A 369 -10.81 -6.33 7.11
N GLY A 370 -10.90 -5.01 7.31
CA GLY A 370 -10.99 -4.37 8.63
C GLY A 370 -12.41 -4.45 9.18
N GLU A 371 -13.37 -3.93 8.43
CA GLU A 371 -14.81 -4.07 8.67
C GLU A 371 -15.52 -4.47 7.37
N MET A 372 -16.65 -5.18 7.50
CA MET A 372 -17.61 -5.42 6.45
C MET A 372 -19.01 -5.04 6.94
N ASP A 373 -19.79 -4.33 6.14
CA ASP A 373 -21.17 -4.00 6.49
C ASP A 373 -22.24 -4.88 5.83
N GLN A 374 -23.50 -4.62 6.18
CA GLN A 374 -24.67 -5.35 5.68
C GLN A 374 -24.85 -5.28 4.16
N TYR A 375 -24.27 -4.27 3.50
CA TYR A 375 -24.32 -4.12 2.05
C TYR A 375 -23.15 -4.82 1.36
N GLY A 376 -22.14 -5.25 2.13
CA GLY A 376 -20.88 -5.82 1.64
C GLY A 376 -19.78 -4.78 1.42
N ASN A 377 -19.95 -3.53 1.86
CA ASN A 377 -18.86 -2.56 1.79
C ASN A 377 -17.72 -2.99 2.73
N VAL A 378 -16.48 -2.69 2.35
CA VAL A 378 -15.31 -2.96 3.19
C VAL A 378 -14.63 -1.66 3.60
N ASN A 379 -14.18 -1.62 4.86
CA ASN A 379 -13.33 -0.57 5.39
C ASN A 379 -11.99 -1.16 5.83
N VAL A 380 -10.92 -0.50 5.38
CA VAL A 380 -9.54 -0.76 5.83
C VAL A 380 -8.80 0.53 6.17
N SER A 381 -9.39 1.69 5.85
CA SER A 381 -8.69 2.97 5.87
C SER A 381 -8.81 3.71 7.20
N HIS A 382 -9.94 3.60 7.89
CA HIS A 382 -10.22 4.28 9.15
C HIS A 382 -10.72 3.25 10.15
N LEU A 383 -9.89 2.85 11.11
CA LEU A 383 -10.20 1.74 12.00
C LEU A 383 -9.99 2.16 13.45
N ASN A 384 -11.07 2.13 14.24
CA ASN A 384 -11.04 2.41 15.68
C ASN A 384 -10.38 3.77 16.01
N GLY A 385 -10.71 4.80 15.22
CA GLY A 385 -10.17 6.15 15.36
C GLY A 385 -8.72 6.34 14.92
N ASN A 386 -8.12 5.34 14.25
CA ASN A 386 -6.80 5.46 13.63
C ASN A 386 -6.94 5.56 12.11
N LEU A 387 -6.24 6.52 11.51
CA LEU A 387 -6.09 6.62 10.07
C LEU A 387 -5.01 5.65 9.59
N ILE A 388 -5.39 4.63 8.84
CA ILE A 388 -4.49 3.68 8.19
C ILE A 388 -4.20 4.13 6.76
N GLY A 389 -5.25 4.53 6.05
CA GLY A 389 -5.23 4.88 4.63
C GLY A 389 -5.35 3.67 3.69
N PRO A 390 -5.79 3.88 2.43
CA PRO A 390 -6.07 2.79 1.51
C PRO A 390 -4.80 2.19 0.89
N GLY A 391 -3.67 2.90 0.87
CA GLY A 391 -2.53 2.52 0.03
C GLY A 391 -3.00 2.28 -1.41
N GLY A 392 -2.64 1.14 -2.01
CA GLY A 392 -3.17 0.72 -3.31
C GLY A 392 -4.54 0.03 -3.29
N PHE A 393 -5.17 -0.16 -2.12
CA PHE A 393 -6.37 -0.99 -1.97
C PHE A 393 -7.52 -0.55 -2.88
N LEU A 394 -7.75 0.75 -3.01
CA LEU A 394 -8.88 1.28 -3.79
C LEU A 394 -8.74 0.95 -5.28
N GLU A 395 -7.59 1.24 -5.89
CA GLU A 395 -7.29 0.89 -7.28
C GLU A 395 -7.41 -0.61 -7.54
N ILE A 396 -6.82 -1.41 -6.65
CA ILE A 396 -6.75 -2.86 -6.78
C ILE A 396 -8.15 -3.48 -6.65
N ALA A 397 -8.85 -3.18 -5.56
CA ALA A 397 -10.14 -3.76 -5.26
C ALA A 397 -11.22 -3.31 -6.24
N GLN A 398 -11.19 -2.06 -6.71
CA GLN A 398 -12.22 -1.54 -7.60
C GLN A 398 -12.14 -2.11 -9.03
N ASN A 399 -10.94 -2.52 -9.48
CA ASN A 399 -10.69 -2.88 -10.88
C ASN A 399 -10.34 -4.36 -11.12
N ALA A 400 -10.05 -5.14 -10.07
CA ALA A 400 -9.87 -6.58 -10.22
C ALA A 400 -11.15 -7.27 -10.70
N ARG A 401 -11.06 -8.37 -11.46
CA ARG A 401 -12.27 -9.13 -11.86
C ARG A 401 -12.90 -9.87 -10.69
N LYS A 402 -12.05 -10.38 -9.79
CA LYS A 402 -12.43 -11.04 -8.54
C LYS A 402 -11.67 -10.47 -7.35
N VAL A 403 -12.37 -10.24 -6.25
CA VAL A 403 -11.80 -9.76 -4.99
C VAL A 403 -12.09 -10.76 -3.88
N VAL A 404 -11.03 -11.19 -3.20
CA VAL A 404 -11.11 -12.12 -2.08
C VAL A 404 -10.61 -11.41 -0.82
N PHE A 405 -11.56 -10.92 -0.03
CA PHE A 405 -11.27 -10.31 1.25
C PHE A 405 -10.94 -11.38 2.29
N CYS A 406 -9.83 -11.19 3.00
CA CYS A 406 -9.30 -12.09 4.01
C CYS A 406 -9.22 -11.35 5.35
N GLY A 407 -9.87 -11.88 6.37
CA GLY A 407 -9.80 -11.30 7.71
C GLY A 407 -10.39 -12.22 8.74
N THR A 408 -9.94 -12.12 9.99
CA THR A 408 -10.65 -12.78 11.09
C THR A 408 -12.08 -12.26 11.20
N PHE A 409 -12.99 -13.09 11.71
CA PHE A 409 -14.41 -12.75 11.90
C PHE A 409 -14.60 -11.62 12.92
N ASP A 410 -13.77 -11.62 13.96
CA ASP A 410 -13.72 -10.59 14.99
C ASP A 410 -12.25 -10.27 15.32
N ALA A 411 -12.01 -9.26 16.16
CA ALA A 411 -10.67 -8.88 16.59
C ALA A 411 -10.56 -8.76 18.11
N LYS A 412 -9.31 -8.81 18.60
CA LYS A 412 -8.91 -8.64 20.01
C LYS A 412 -9.53 -9.68 20.96
N GLY A 413 -8.71 -10.66 21.34
CA GLY A 413 -9.02 -11.56 22.46
C GLY A 413 -9.78 -12.84 22.10
N SER A 414 -9.93 -13.17 20.81
CA SER A 414 -10.47 -14.45 20.36
C SER A 414 -9.59 -15.62 20.83
N LYS A 415 -10.20 -16.71 21.29
CA LYS A 415 -9.53 -17.98 21.63
C LYS A 415 -10.14 -19.08 20.76
N ILE A 416 -9.39 -19.48 19.74
CA ILE A 416 -9.83 -20.40 18.70
C ILE A 416 -8.75 -21.47 18.55
N ASP A 417 -9.15 -22.73 18.72
CA ASP A 417 -8.31 -23.89 18.43
C ASP A 417 -8.68 -24.44 17.06
N VAL A 418 -7.67 -24.66 16.22
CA VAL A 418 -7.80 -25.31 14.92
C VAL A 418 -7.36 -26.76 15.08
N THR A 419 -8.29 -27.70 14.95
CA THR A 419 -8.04 -29.15 15.10
C THR A 419 -8.45 -29.89 13.83
N PRO A 420 -7.99 -31.14 13.59
CA PRO A 420 -8.41 -31.92 12.42
C PRO A 420 -9.93 -32.10 12.27
N ASP A 421 -10.68 -32.02 13.37
CA ASP A 421 -12.14 -32.15 13.39
C ASP A 421 -12.87 -30.82 13.12
N GLY A 422 -12.16 -29.69 13.09
CA GLY A 422 -12.72 -28.37 12.79
C GLY A 422 -12.21 -27.24 13.70
N LEU A 423 -13.05 -26.23 13.87
CA LEU A 423 -12.81 -25.12 14.80
C LEU A 423 -13.50 -25.35 16.14
N HIS A 424 -12.77 -25.06 17.21
CA HIS A 424 -13.32 -24.91 18.55
C HIS A 424 -13.14 -23.46 19.02
N ILE A 425 -14.26 -22.74 19.14
CA ILE A 425 -14.28 -21.33 19.55
C ILE A 425 -14.61 -21.26 21.03
N ALA A 426 -13.59 -21.16 21.88
CA ALA A 426 -13.78 -21.02 23.32
C ALA A 426 -14.22 -19.60 23.72
N GLN A 427 -13.81 -18.59 22.93
CA GLN A 427 -14.11 -17.19 23.18
C GLN A 427 -14.04 -16.39 21.87
N SER A 428 -15.08 -15.64 21.53
CA SER A 428 -15.04 -14.67 20.42
C SER A 428 -14.27 -13.39 20.80
N GLY A 429 -13.83 -12.65 19.79
CA GLY A 429 -13.16 -11.36 19.94
C GLY A 429 -14.09 -10.25 20.47
N GLN A 430 -13.47 -9.21 21.03
CA GLN A 430 -14.14 -8.06 21.64
C GLN A 430 -14.52 -6.98 20.63
N ILE A 431 -13.82 -6.91 19.50
CA ILE A 431 -14.02 -5.90 18.47
C ILE A 431 -14.76 -6.56 17.30
N PRO A 432 -16.03 -6.20 17.04
CA PRO A 432 -16.79 -6.74 15.92
C PRO A 432 -16.25 -6.19 14.60
N LYS A 433 -16.26 -7.03 13.55
CA LYS A 433 -15.85 -6.62 12.20
C LYS A 433 -16.99 -6.72 11.18
N LEU A 434 -18.06 -7.45 11.49
CA LEU A 434 -19.27 -7.53 10.67
C LEU A 434 -20.31 -6.58 11.28
N VAL A 435 -20.32 -5.34 10.79
CA VAL A 435 -21.01 -4.18 11.38
C VAL A 435 -22.25 -3.78 10.57
N THR A 436 -23.12 -2.92 11.13
CA THR A 436 -24.30 -2.47 10.38
C THR A 436 -23.92 -1.55 9.22
N GLN A 437 -22.93 -0.69 9.43
CA GLN A 437 -22.38 0.23 8.45
C GLN A 437 -20.91 0.45 8.77
N VAL A 438 -20.05 0.42 7.76
CA VAL A 438 -18.62 0.68 7.96
C VAL A 438 -18.35 2.16 8.26
N GLU A 439 -17.29 2.45 9.02
CA GLU A 439 -16.92 3.84 9.35
C GLU A 439 -16.65 4.67 8.09
N LYS A 440 -15.89 4.09 7.15
CA LYS A 440 -15.58 4.68 5.84
C LYS A 440 -15.59 3.61 4.74
N ILE A 441 -16.34 3.87 3.67
CA ILE A 441 -16.37 2.97 2.51
C ILE A 441 -15.00 3.04 1.81
N THR A 442 -14.21 1.97 1.91
CA THR A 442 -12.95 1.83 1.15
C THR A 442 -13.14 0.90 -0.05
N PHE A 443 -14.13 0.01 0.01
CA PHE A 443 -14.65 -0.76 -1.12
C PHE A 443 -16.17 -0.60 -1.17
N SER A 444 -16.72 -0.26 -2.34
CA SER A 444 -18.16 -0.10 -2.53
C SER A 444 -18.76 -1.36 -3.14
N ALA A 445 -19.63 -2.04 -2.38
CA ALA A 445 -20.35 -3.21 -2.88
C ALA A 445 -21.31 -2.86 -4.02
N ALA A 446 -21.95 -1.68 -3.95
CA ALA A 446 -22.83 -1.21 -5.01
C ALA A 446 -22.09 -1.04 -6.34
N TYR A 447 -20.87 -0.47 -6.30
CA TYR A 447 -20.02 -0.36 -7.48
C TYR A 447 -19.64 -1.75 -8.02
N ALA A 448 -19.23 -2.67 -7.13
CA ALA A 448 -18.85 -4.04 -7.51
C ALA A 448 -20.00 -4.83 -8.16
N GLN A 449 -21.23 -4.68 -7.65
CA GLN A 449 -22.42 -5.27 -8.25
C GLN A 449 -22.71 -4.68 -9.63
N GLN A 450 -22.57 -3.36 -9.80
CA GLN A 450 -22.76 -2.68 -11.08
C GLN A 450 -21.72 -3.11 -12.12
N SER A 451 -20.47 -3.34 -11.72
CA SER A 451 -19.39 -3.78 -12.60
C SER A 451 -19.36 -5.30 -12.82
N GLY A 452 -20.21 -6.07 -12.13
CA GLY A 452 -20.26 -7.53 -12.26
C GLY A 452 -19.06 -8.24 -11.64
N GLN A 453 -18.40 -7.61 -10.67
CA GLN A 453 -17.24 -8.17 -9.98
C GLN A 453 -17.63 -9.32 -9.05
N GLU A 454 -16.81 -10.39 -9.02
CA GLU A 454 -16.99 -11.48 -8.05
C GLU A 454 -16.32 -11.10 -6.72
N VAL A 455 -17.05 -11.18 -5.60
CA VAL A 455 -16.52 -10.79 -4.28
C VAL A 455 -16.77 -11.87 -3.25
N LEU A 456 -15.70 -12.27 -2.55
CA LEU A 456 -15.72 -13.21 -1.43
C LEU A 456 -15.16 -12.54 -0.17
N TYR A 457 -15.69 -12.95 0.99
CA TYR A 457 -15.20 -12.56 2.31
C TYR A 457 -14.89 -13.83 3.10
N ILE A 458 -13.62 -14.12 3.29
CA ILE A 458 -13.12 -15.33 3.93
C ILE A 458 -12.67 -14.99 5.35
N THR A 459 -13.29 -15.66 6.31
CA THR A 459 -12.88 -15.67 7.72
C THR A 459 -12.47 -17.07 8.14
N GLU A 460 -12.02 -17.22 9.38
CA GLU A 460 -11.69 -18.54 9.92
C GLU A 460 -12.92 -19.44 10.05
N ARG A 461 -14.09 -18.87 10.36
CA ARG A 461 -15.30 -19.62 10.71
C ARG A 461 -16.38 -19.65 9.63
N ALA A 462 -16.35 -18.70 8.70
CA ALA A 462 -17.37 -18.52 7.66
C ALA A 462 -16.80 -17.91 6.36
N VAL A 463 -17.39 -18.29 5.23
CA VAL A 463 -17.18 -17.61 3.94
C VAL A 463 -18.48 -16.98 3.48
N PHE A 464 -18.40 -15.71 3.08
CA PHE A 464 -19.51 -14.97 2.49
C PHE A 464 -19.23 -14.62 1.03
N ARG A 465 -20.30 -14.42 0.26
CA ARG A 465 -20.27 -13.93 -1.12
C ARG A 465 -21.17 -12.70 -1.26
N LEU A 466 -20.72 -11.70 -2.01
CA LEU A 466 -21.60 -10.62 -2.47
C LEU A 466 -22.44 -11.13 -3.64
N THR A 467 -23.76 -11.07 -3.50
CA THR A 467 -24.72 -11.39 -4.57
C THR A 467 -25.48 -10.13 -4.98
N THR A 468 -26.30 -10.20 -6.02
CA THR A 468 -27.22 -9.11 -6.39
C THR A 468 -28.29 -8.83 -5.34
N GLU A 469 -28.60 -9.78 -4.45
CA GLU A 469 -29.56 -9.64 -3.35
C GLU A 469 -28.91 -9.13 -2.05
N GLY A 470 -27.57 -9.22 -1.94
CA GLY A 470 -26.82 -8.86 -0.73
C GLY A 470 -25.77 -9.91 -0.35
N VAL A 471 -25.28 -9.83 0.89
CA VAL A 471 -24.23 -10.73 1.41
C VAL A 471 -24.83 -12.09 1.79
N GLU A 472 -24.34 -13.17 1.17
CA GLU A 472 -24.77 -14.55 1.40
C GLU A 472 -23.70 -15.34 2.16
N LEU A 473 -24.09 -16.05 3.22
CA LEU A 473 -23.26 -17.04 3.89
C LEU A 473 -23.23 -18.32 3.04
N ILE A 474 -22.06 -18.65 2.48
CA ILE A 474 -21.90 -19.79 1.56
C ILE A 474 -21.14 -20.96 2.18
N GLU A 475 -20.29 -20.73 3.17
CA GLU A 475 -19.55 -21.81 3.86
C GLU A 475 -19.45 -21.56 5.36
N ILE A 476 -19.43 -22.64 6.14
CA ILE A 476 -19.15 -22.64 7.58
C ILE A 476 -18.04 -23.65 7.90
N ALA A 477 -17.16 -23.34 8.83
CA ALA A 477 -16.13 -24.30 9.25
C ALA A 477 -16.76 -25.49 10.01
N PRO A 478 -16.22 -26.72 9.91
CA PRO A 478 -16.60 -27.81 10.78
C PRO A 478 -16.47 -27.40 12.26
N GLY A 479 -17.41 -27.82 13.11
CA GLY A 479 -17.48 -27.43 14.52
C GLY A 479 -18.20 -26.10 14.81
N VAL A 480 -18.42 -25.27 13.79
CA VAL A 480 -19.13 -23.98 13.90
C VAL A 480 -20.64 -24.15 13.71
N ASP A 481 -21.42 -23.51 14.58
CA ASP A 481 -22.88 -23.44 14.48
C ASP A 481 -23.34 -22.02 14.16
N ILE A 482 -24.34 -21.88 13.27
CA ILE A 482 -24.77 -20.57 12.76
C ILE A 482 -25.37 -19.70 13.86
N ASP A 483 -26.26 -20.26 14.68
CA ASP A 483 -27.00 -19.51 15.71
C ASP A 483 -26.14 -19.25 16.94
N ARG A 484 -25.10 -20.06 17.17
CA ARG A 484 -24.15 -19.90 18.29
C ARG A 484 -22.94 -19.03 17.96
N ASP A 485 -22.29 -19.25 16.82
CA ASP A 485 -20.91 -18.78 16.57
C ASP A 485 -20.81 -17.72 15.47
N ILE A 486 -21.88 -17.52 14.69
CA ILE A 486 -21.93 -16.57 13.56
C ILE A 486 -22.90 -15.44 13.87
N LEU A 487 -24.20 -15.71 13.94
CA LEU A 487 -25.23 -14.66 14.02
C LEU A 487 -25.11 -13.74 15.24
N PRO A 488 -24.79 -14.23 16.46
CA PRO A 488 -24.63 -13.35 17.63
C PRO A 488 -23.47 -12.35 17.53
N PHE A 489 -22.53 -12.58 16.60
CA PHE A 489 -21.33 -11.78 16.41
C PHE A 489 -21.38 -10.93 15.12
N MET A 490 -22.55 -10.84 14.49
CA MET A 490 -22.82 -9.97 13.35
C MET A 490 -23.86 -8.91 13.73
N ALA A 491 -23.65 -7.67 13.31
CA ALA A 491 -24.63 -6.59 13.49
C ALA A 491 -25.72 -6.56 12.40
N PHE A 492 -25.76 -7.59 11.55
CA PHE A 492 -26.76 -7.80 10.51
C PHE A 492 -26.95 -9.29 10.25
N ARG A 493 -28.07 -9.66 9.63
CA ARG A 493 -28.34 -11.04 9.24
C ARG A 493 -28.01 -11.21 7.74
N PRO A 494 -27.06 -12.10 7.37
CA PRO A 494 -26.77 -12.38 5.96
C PRO A 494 -27.88 -13.24 5.36
N ILE A 495 -27.88 -13.37 4.03
CA ILE A 495 -28.69 -14.36 3.33
C ILE A 495 -28.15 -15.75 3.71
N ILE A 496 -29.03 -16.62 4.20
CA ILE A 496 -28.69 -18.00 4.56
C ILE A 496 -29.64 -18.92 3.80
N ARG A 497 -29.08 -19.65 2.84
CA ARG A 497 -29.80 -20.68 2.09
C ARG A 497 -29.33 -22.05 2.56
N GLN A 498 -28.26 -22.57 1.96
CA GLN A 498 -27.68 -23.87 2.29
C GLN A 498 -26.15 -23.74 2.30
N PRO A 499 -25.55 -23.14 3.34
CA PRO A 499 -24.10 -23.05 3.44
C PRO A 499 -23.49 -24.45 3.54
N ARG A 500 -22.41 -24.69 2.79
CA ARG A 500 -21.66 -25.95 2.83
C ARG A 500 -20.63 -25.93 3.94
N LEU A 501 -20.14 -27.09 4.35
CA LEU A 501 -18.95 -27.16 5.20
C LEU A 501 -17.71 -26.76 4.39
N MET A 502 -16.80 -25.99 5.02
CA MET A 502 -15.45 -25.82 4.52
C MET A 502 -14.76 -27.18 4.40
N GLU A 503 -13.87 -27.32 3.42
CA GLU A 503 -13.14 -28.56 3.15
C GLU A 503 -12.34 -29.01 4.38
N SER A 504 -12.48 -30.28 4.79
CA SER A 504 -11.82 -30.82 5.98
C SER A 504 -10.29 -30.79 5.90
N SER A 505 -9.72 -30.86 4.68
CA SER A 505 -8.27 -30.77 4.47
C SER A 505 -7.67 -29.44 4.95
N LEU A 506 -8.47 -28.37 5.05
CA LEU A 506 -8.03 -27.06 5.54
C LEU A 506 -7.64 -27.06 7.03
N PHE A 507 -8.12 -28.05 7.77
CA PHE A 507 -7.97 -28.15 9.23
C PHE A 507 -6.88 -29.15 9.66
N THR A 508 -6.29 -29.87 8.71
CA THR A 508 -5.16 -30.75 9.00
C THR A 508 -3.91 -29.92 9.30
N PRO A 509 -3.05 -30.35 10.25
CA PRO A 509 -1.77 -29.67 10.50
C PRO A 509 -0.94 -29.57 9.22
N MET A 510 -0.26 -28.43 9.06
CA MET A 510 0.75 -28.24 8.04
C MET A 510 2.09 -28.20 8.76
N GLU A 511 2.88 -29.26 8.63
CA GLU A 511 4.18 -29.37 9.30
C GLU A 511 5.12 -28.26 8.82
N ASP A 512 5.78 -27.59 9.76
CA ASP A 512 6.90 -26.71 9.45
C ASP A 512 8.10 -27.62 9.07
N ALA A 513 8.72 -27.39 7.92
CA ALA A 513 9.83 -28.23 7.43
C ALA A 513 11.16 -27.96 8.15
#